data_AF-A0A3D2FNL1-F1
#
_entry.id   AF-A0A3D2FNL1-F1
#
_cell.length_a   1.000
_cell.length_b   1.000
_cell.length_c   1.000
_cell.angle_alpha   90.00
_cell.angle_beta   90.00
_cell.angle_gamma   90.00
#
_symmetry.space_group_name_H-M   'P 1'
#
loop_
_entity.id
_entity.type
_entity.pdbx_description
1 polymer ?
#
loop_
_entity_poly.entity_id
_entity_poly.type
_entity_poly.pdbx_seq_one_letter_code
_entity_poly.pdbx_strand_id
1 'polypeptide(L)'
;MSDKLYPIELSHLLKWIFEEEKQGTIFGVTKDLFFNPDEKDVFRLQRYGQLMETPIGVAAGPHTQMSQNIILAWLMGARYIELKTIQTLDELEVSKPCIDMQDEGYNCEWSQELKLHQSYSEYLNAWIVIHILKDKYDWGTNTDLGGIFNMSAGYDLAGIKNANVQGFLNLMENGQDELDKRLNEISDIYPNVKNLNIPAQMSNSLTLSTMHGCPPDEIEAIGMYLIEERKYHTTVKLNPTL
;
A
#
# COMPACT_ATOMS: atom_id res chain seq x y z
N MET A 1 -5.71 14.44 19.77
CA MET A 1 -5.82 13.59 18.57
C MET A 1 -6.80 12.47 18.87
N SER A 2 -7.60 12.06 17.89
CA SER A 2 -8.46 10.88 18.03
C SER A 2 -7.63 9.62 18.21
N ASP A 3 -8.15 8.64 18.95
CA ASP A 3 -7.59 7.30 19.10
C ASP A 3 -7.89 6.38 17.90
N LYS A 4 -8.61 6.88 16.88
CA LYS A 4 -9.01 6.09 15.70
C LYS A 4 -8.54 6.70 14.40
N LEU A 5 -8.14 5.83 13.47
CA LEU A 5 -7.93 6.18 12.07
C LEU A 5 -9.28 6.31 11.38
N TYR A 6 -9.42 7.36 10.57
CA TYR A 6 -10.60 7.59 9.76
C TYR A 6 -10.19 7.65 8.29
N PRO A 7 -10.71 6.75 7.44
CA PRO A 7 -10.50 6.82 6.00
C PRO A 7 -10.95 8.17 5.43
N ILE A 8 -10.35 8.54 4.31
CA ILE A 8 -10.67 9.78 3.61
C ILE A 8 -11.34 9.46 2.28
N GLU A 9 -12.37 10.22 1.91
CA GLU A 9 -12.94 10.08 0.57
C GLU A 9 -11.98 10.60 -0.49
N LEU A 10 -11.89 9.89 -1.61
CA LEU A 10 -10.95 10.19 -2.69
C LEU A 10 -11.09 11.62 -3.22
N SER A 11 -12.33 12.06 -3.43
CA SER A 11 -12.62 13.43 -3.90
C SER A 11 -12.14 14.51 -2.93
N HIS A 12 -12.19 14.25 -1.62
CA HIS A 12 -11.66 15.16 -0.61
C HIS A 12 -10.12 15.15 -0.63
N LEU A 13 -9.52 13.96 -0.62
CA LEU A 13 -8.07 13.77 -0.68
C LEU A 13 -7.46 14.50 -1.88
N LEU A 14 -8.03 14.33 -3.07
CA LEU A 14 -7.53 14.94 -4.30
C LEU A 14 -7.65 16.47 -4.29
N LYS A 15 -8.77 17.01 -3.81
CA LYS A 15 -8.95 18.46 -3.66
C LYS A 15 -7.94 19.06 -2.70
N TRP A 16 -7.67 18.37 -1.58
CA TRP A 16 -6.68 18.81 -0.61
C TRP A 16 -5.28 18.84 -1.22
N ILE A 17 -4.85 17.76 -1.88
CA ILE A 17 -3.56 17.69 -2.57
C ILE A 17 -3.41 18.81 -3.59
N PHE A 18 -4.40 19.01 -4.45
CA PHE A 18 -4.33 20.05 -5.50
C PHE A 18 -4.35 21.48 -4.95
N GLU A 19 -4.95 21.71 -3.79
CA GLU A 19 -4.93 23.04 -3.17
C GLU A 19 -3.55 23.34 -2.57
N GLU A 20 -2.93 22.39 -1.87
CA GLU A 20 -1.57 22.57 -1.37
C GLU A 20 -0.54 22.63 -2.50
N GLU A 21 -0.75 21.88 -3.58
CA GLU A 21 0.20 21.80 -4.70
C GLU A 21 0.34 23.16 -5.40
N LYS A 22 -0.73 23.97 -5.45
CA LYS A 22 -0.68 25.37 -5.93
C LYS A 22 0.27 26.23 -5.08
N GLN A 23 0.46 25.89 -3.82
CA GLN A 23 1.36 26.56 -2.88
C GLN A 23 2.76 25.93 -2.87
N GLY A 24 2.99 24.89 -3.68
CA GLY A 24 4.28 24.20 -3.79
C GLY A 24 4.51 23.12 -2.74
N THR A 25 3.45 22.65 -2.05
CA THR A 25 3.54 21.58 -1.04
C THR A 25 2.53 20.47 -1.30
N ILE A 26 2.77 19.27 -0.78
CA ILE A 26 1.73 18.23 -0.61
C ILE A 26 1.90 17.62 0.79
N PHE A 27 0.82 17.59 1.55
CA PHE A 27 0.78 17.23 2.98
C PHE A 27 1.83 18.00 3.80
N GLY A 28 2.01 19.28 3.48
CA GLY A 28 3.00 20.16 4.13
C GLY A 28 4.47 19.92 3.73
N VAL A 29 4.76 18.97 2.83
CA VAL A 29 6.12 18.73 2.31
C VAL A 29 6.33 19.52 1.01
N THR A 30 7.41 20.29 0.93
CA THR A 30 7.72 21.11 -0.24
C THR A 30 8.14 20.26 -1.44
N LYS A 31 7.66 20.61 -2.63
CA LYS A 31 7.94 19.90 -3.88
C LYS A 31 9.43 19.75 -4.21
N ASP A 32 10.28 20.66 -3.72
CA ASP A 32 11.73 20.62 -3.94
C ASP A 32 12.40 19.40 -3.26
N LEU A 33 11.69 18.73 -2.36
CA LEU A 33 12.13 17.49 -1.70
C LEU A 33 11.60 16.22 -2.38
N PHE A 34 10.70 16.36 -3.36
CA PHE A 34 10.14 15.19 -4.04
C PHE A 34 11.21 14.51 -4.89
N PHE A 35 11.16 13.18 -4.89
CA PHE A 35 11.99 12.38 -5.77
C PHE A 35 11.50 12.52 -7.22
N ASN A 36 12.38 13.04 -8.07
CA ASN A 36 12.14 13.13 -9.51
C ASN A 36 12.76 11.91 -10.22
N PRO A 37 11.97 10.98 -10.77
CA PRO A 37 12.50 9.80 -11.44
C PRO A 37 13.25 10.18 -12.73
N ASP A 38 14.46 9.66 -12.91
CA ASP A 38 15.24 9.77 -14.14
C ASP A 38 15.36 8.39 -14.80
N GLU A 39 14.99 8.29 -16.08
CA GLU A 39 15.12 7.03 -16.82
C GLU A 39 16.56 6.52 -16.92
N LYS A 40 17.56 7.40 -16.73
CA LYS A 40 18.98 7.06 -16.76
C LYS A 40 19.55 6.71 -15.39
N ASP A 41 18.73 6.72 -14.34
CA ASP A 41 19.18 6.39 -13.00
C ASP A 41 19.68 4.93 -12.94
N VAL A 42 20.89 4.75 -12.39
CA VAL A 42 21.58 3.46 -12.29
C VAL A 42 21.01 2.56 -11.19
N PHE A 43 20.20 3.11 -10.29
CA PHE A 43 19.58 2.38 -9.19
C PHE A 43 18.19 1.82 -9.53
N ARG A 44 17.69 2.07 -10.74
CA ARG A 44 16.46 1.44 -11.26
C ARG A 44 16.64 -0.09 -11.31
N LEU A 45 15.60 -0.83 -10.99
CA LEU A 45 15.63 -2.30 -11.04
C LEU A 45 14.28 -2.89 -11.46
N GLN A 46 14.31 -4.17 -11.84
CA GLN A 46 13.12 -4.95 -12.16
C GLN A 46 12.87 -5.96 -11.04
N ARG A 47 11.64 -5.99 -10.52
CA ARG A 47 11.21 -6.98 -9.53
C ARG A 47 9.77 -7.37 -9.82
N TYR A 48 9.47 -8.67 -9.76
CA TYR A 48 8.12 -9.19 -10.02
C TYR A 48 7.56 -8.82 -11.42
N GLY A 49 8.46 -8.65 -12.40
CA GLY A 49 8.11 -8.18 -13.74
C GLY A 49 7.71 -6.70 -13.81
N GLN A 50 7.95 -5.92 -12.76
CA GLN A 50 7.63 -4.51 -12.65
C GLN A 50 8.90 -3.67 -12.46
N LEU A 51 8.91 -2.50 -13.08
CA LEU A 51 9.95 -1.50 -12.86
C LEU A 51 9.82 -0.88 -11.47
N MET A 52 10.93 -0.78 -10.77
CA MET A 52 11.12 0.09 -9.63
C MET A 52 12.13 1.18 -9.99
N GLU A 53 11.72 2.44 -9.87
CA GLU A 53 12.58 3.60 -10.18
C GLU A 53 13.70 3.81 -9.15
N THR A 54 13.55 3.27 -7.94
CA THR A 54 14.57 3.22 -6.89
C THR A 54 14.51 1.86 -6.17
N PRO A 55 15.57 1.43 -5.49
CA PRO A 55 15.57 0.21 -4.68
C PRO A 55 14.95 0.41 -3.30
N ILE A 56 14.43 1.60 -3.01
CA ILE A 56 14.02 2.02 -1.67
C ILE A 56 12.54 1.72 -1.48
N GLY A 57 12.17 1.34 -0.25
CA GLY A 57 10.81 1.00 0.09
C GLY A 57 10.46 1.37 1.52
N VAL A 58 9.16 1.30 1.80
CA VAL A 58 8.59 1.40 3.14
C VAL A 58 8.07 0.03 3.55
N ALA A 59 8.38 -0.38 4.78
CA ALA A 59 7.97 -1.67 5.32
C ALA A 59 6.52 -1.61 5.81
N ALA A 60 5.86 -2.77 5.92
CA ALA A 60 4.55 -2.85 6.55
C ALA A 60 4.61 -2.30 7.98
N GLY A 61 3.82 -1.25 8.25
CA GLY A 61 3.82 -0.54 9.53
C GLY A 61 2.73 0.54 9.57
N PRO A 62 2.60 1.30 10.67
CA PRO A 62 1.53 2.30 10.82
C PRO A 62 1.46 3.29 9.66
N HIS A 63 2.61 3.61 9.08
CA HIS A 63 2.76 4.56 7.98
C HIS A 63 2.30 4.03 6.62
N THR A 64 1.98 2.74 6.47
CA THR A 64 1.46 2.15 5.22
C THR A 64 0.00 1.73 5.33
N GLN A 65 -0.77 2.33 6.26
CA GLN A 65 -2.22 2.16 6.38
C GLN A 65 -3.01 3.22 5.62
N MET A 66 -2.62 4.49 5.79
CA MET A 66 -3.38 5.63 5.30
C MET A 66 -2.86 6.09 3.94
N SER A 67 -3.78 6.48 3.06
CA SER A 67 -3.49 6.89 1.69
C SER A 67 -2.50 8.05 1.63
N GLN A 68 -2.64 9.07 2.49
CA GLN A 68 -1.77 10.24 2.50
C GLN A 68 -0.31 9.85 2.72
N ASN A 69 -0.07 8.93 3.66
CA ASN A 69 1.27 8.49 4.02
C ASN A 69 1.89 7.63 2.92
N ILE A 70 1.09 6.78 2.26
CA ILE A 70 1.54 5.98 1.11
C ILE A 70 1.92 6.89 -0.07
N ILE A 71 1.06 7.87 -0.40
CA ILE A 71 1.32 8.86 -1.45
C ILE A 71 2.60 9.64 -1.12
N LEU A 72 2.75 10.10 0.13
CA LEU A 72 3.93 10.86 0.54
C LEU A 72 5.20 10.00 0.48
N ALA A 73 5.15 8.74 0.92
CA ALA A 73 6.28 7.82 0.80
C ALA A 73 6.73 7.67 -0.66
N TRP A 74 5.77 7.54 -1.60
CA TRP A 74 6.07 7.49 -3.02
C TRP A 74 6.64 8.81 -3.55
N LEU A 75 6.06 9.96 -3.21
CA LEU A 75 6.60 11.28 -3.58
C LEU A 75 8.04 11.48 -3.08
N MET A 76 8.39 10.88 -1.95
CA MET A 76 9.72 10.91 -1.35
C MET A 76 10.67 9.81 -1.85
N GLY A 77 10.27 9.05 -2.89
CA GLY A 77 11.15 8.13 -3.61
C GLY A 77 11.01 6.65 -3.22
N ALA A 78 10.08 6.27 -2.34
CA ALA A 78 9.80 4.86 -2.09
C ALA A 78 9.12 4.23 -3.31
N ARG A 79 9.64 3.09 -3.77
CA ARG A 79 9.11 2.31 -4.90
C ARG A 79 8.80 0.85 -4.56
N TYR A 80 9.15 0.37 -3.38
CA TYR A 80 8.59 -0.86 -2.82
C TYR A 80 7.75 -0.52 -1.59
N ILE A 81 6.43 -0.48 -1.75
CA ILE A 81 5.51 -0.11 -0.67
C ILE A 81 4.90 -1.40 -0.14
N GLU A 82 5.42 -1.90 0.98
CA GLU A 82 4.80 -3.01 1.70
C GLU A 82 3.62 -2.45 2.51
N LEU A 83 2.41 -2.77 2.05
CA LEU A 83 1.16 -2.33 2.68
C LEU A 83 1.02 -2.93 4.08
N LYS A 84 0.31 -2.24 4.99
CA LYS A 84 0.14 -2.75 6.35
C LYS A 84 -0.45 -4.16 6.34
N THR A 85 0.15 -5.03 7.17
CA THR A 85 -0.20 -6.44 7.28
C THR A 85 -1.66 -6.65 7.65
N ILE A 86 -2.43 -7.27 6.76
CA ILE A 86 -3.81 -7.65 7.04
C ILE A 86 -3.87 -8.96 7.82
N GLN A 87 -4.99 -9.19 8.50
CA GLN A 87 -5.32 -10.47 9.13
C GLN A 87 -6.84 -10.68 9.15
N THR A 88 -7.29 -11.90 9.45
CA THR A 88 -8.73 -12.21 9.50
C THR A 88 -9.45 -11.51 10.66
N LEU A 89 -8.75 -11.23 11.76
CA LEU A 89 -9.28 -10.44 12.88
C LEU A 89 -9.05 -8.95 12.62
N ASP A 90 -10.01 -8.32 11.94
CA ASP A 90 -9.93 -6.92 11.47
C ASP A 90 -10.70 -5.92 12.35
N GLU A 91 -11.12 -6.35 13.55
CA GLU A 91 -11.61 -5.49 14.62
C GLU A 91 -10.73 -5.73 15.86
N LEU A 92 -9.86 -4.76 16.16
CA LEU A 92 -8.91 -4.81 17.26
C LEU A 92 -9.06 -3.58 18.15
N GLU A 93 -9.06 -3.81 19.47
CA GLU A 93 -8.85 -2.75 20.44
C GLU A 93 -7.36 -2.67 20.78
N VAL A 94 -6.71 -1.59 20.33
CA VAL A 94 -5.29 -1.34 20.58
C VAL A 94 -5.15 -0.39 21.76
N SER A 95 -4.45 -0.81 22.81
CA SER A 95 -4.12 0.05 23.95
C SER A 95 -3.17 1.18 23.52
N LYS A 96 -3.47 2.44 23.83
CA LYS A 96 -2.64 3.60 23.45
C LYS A 96 -2.04 4.29 24.69
N PRO A 97 -0.79 4.80 24.63
CA PRO A 97 0.13 4.77 23.48
C PRO A 97 0.61 3.34 23.18
N CYS A 98 0.64 2.98 21.89
CA CYS A 98 1.01 1.64 21.43
C CYS A 98 2.41 1.53 20.85
N ILE A 99 3.09 2.67 20.72
CA ILE A 99 4.47 2.79 20.24
C ILE A 99 5.18 3.77 21.17
N ASP A 100 6.27 3.31 21.75
CA ASP A 100 7.22 4.13 22.49
C ASP A 100 8.57 4.07 21.77
N MET A 101 9.07 5.23 21.34
CA MET A 101 10.29 5.35 20.53
C MET A 101 11.29 6.31 21.18
N GLN A 102 11.28 6.42 22.52
CA GLN A 102 12.26 7.27 23.22
C GLN A 102 13.68 6.72 23.08
N ASP A 103 13.87 5.40 23.23
CA ASP A 103 15.17 4.73 23.13
C ASP A 103 15.07 3.46 22.25
N GLU A 104 15.09 2.27 22.85
CA GLU A 104 14.72 1.02 22.19
C GLU A 104 13.23 1.08 21.85
N GLY A 105 12.88 1.09 20.56
CA GLY A 105 11.49 1.17 20.13
C GLY A 105 10.67 -0.01 20.63
N TYR A 106 9.66 0.23 21.47
CA TYR A 106 8.71 -0.78 21.94
C TYR A 106 7.34 -0.55 21.30
N ASN A 107 6.70 -1.62 20.85
CA ASN A 107 5.31 -1.56 20.39
C ASN A 107 4.46 -2.67 21.00
N CYS A 108 3.21 -2.32 21.33
CA CYS A 108 2.12 -3.28 21.51
C CYS A 108 1.08 -3.16 20.38
N GLU A 109 1.49 -2.52 19.28
CA GLU A 109 0.70 -2.39 18.05
C GLU A 109 0.44 -3.78 17.44
N TRP A 110 -0.75 -3.94 16.88
CA TRP A 110 -1.16 -5.15 16.16
C TRP A 110 -1.08 -4.95 14.64
N SER A 111 -1.40 -6.02 13.90
CA SER A 111 -1.28 -6.08 12.45
C SER A 111 -2.04 -4.97 11.72
N GLN A 112 -3.18 -4.48 12.23
CA GLN A 112 -3.97 -3.44 11.53
C GLN A 112 -4.97 -2.73 12.44
N GLU A 113 -5.21 -1.43 12.22
CA GLU A 113 -6.26 -0.65 12.91
C GLU A 113 -7.53 -0.43 12.05
N LEU A 114 -7.37 -0.41 10.73
CA LEU A 114 -8.48 -0.30 9.78
C LEU A 114 -9.09 -1.66 9.46
N LYS A 115 -10.40 -1.70 9.22
CA LYS A 115 -11.05 -2.90 8.68
C LYS A 115 -10.49 -3.24 7.29
N LEU A 116 -10.65 -4.49 6.84
CA LEU A 116 -10.10 -4.91 5.54
C LEU A 116 -10.63 -4.05 4.38
N HIS A 117 -11.93 -3.77 4.35
CA HIS A 117 -12.54 -2.94 3.31
C HIS A 117 -12.08 -1.47 3.36
N GLN A 118 -11.83 -0.93 4.56
CA GLN A 118 -11.30 0.42 4.73
C GLN A 118 -9.86 0.50 4.23
N SER A 119 -9.07 -0.52 4.51
CA SER A 119 -7.68 -0.60 4.07
C SER A 119 -7.58 -0.72 2.56
N TYR A 120 -8.39 -1.59 1.95
CA TYR A 120 -8.53 -1.63 0.49
C TYR A 120 -8.89 -0.25 -0.07
N SER A 121 -9.86 0.46 0.53
CA SER A 121 -10.25 1.80 0.08
C SER A 121 -9.10 2.80 0.15
N GLU A 122 -8.31 2.81 1.23
CA GLU A 122 -7.14 3.68 1.35
C GLU A 122 -6.04 3.32 0.36
N TYR A 123 -5.83 2.03 0.09
CA TYR A 123 -4.84 1.56 -0.89
C TYR A 123 -5.25 1.93 -2.32
N LEU A 124 -6.52 1.77 -2.66
CA LEU A 124 -7.07 2.20 -3.96
C LEU A 124 -6.99 3.72 -4.12
N ASN A 125 -7.27 4.48 -3.06
CA ASN A 125 -7.12 5.94 -3.07
C ASN A 125 -5.66 6.33 -3.38
N ALA A 126 -4.69 5.73 -2.68
CA ALA A 126 -3.28 5.99 -2.92
C ALA A 126 -2.86 5.59 -4.34
N TRP A 127 -3.30 4.42 -4.81
CA TRP A 127 -3.02 3.91 -6.15
C TRP A 127 -3.46 4.90 -7.24
N ILE A 128 -4.71 5.35 -7.17
CA ILE A 128 -5.28 6.31 -8.14
C ILE A 128 -4.54 7.65 -8.08
N VAL A 129 -4.33 8.19 -6.86
CA VAL A 129 -3.68 9.49 -6.71
C VAL A 129 -2.25 9.47 -7.21
N ILE A 130 -1.48 8.40 -6.96
CA ILE A 130 -0.11 8.30 -7.47
C ILE A 130 -0.10 8.31 -9.00
N HIS A 131 -1.02 7.60 -9.67
CA HIS A 131 -1.11 7.64 -11.14
C HIS A 131 -1.46 9.05 -11.65
N ILE A 132 -2.34 9.77 -10.96
CA ILE A 132 -2.68 11.17 -11.28
C ILE A 132 -1.46 12.08 -11.10
N LEU A 133 -0.70 11.94 -10.02
CA LEU A 133 0.49 12.74 -9.75
C LEU A 133 1.59 12.44 -10.78
N LYS A 134 1.74 11.17 -11.17
CA LYS A 134 2.67 10.74 -12.23
C LYS A 134 2.34 11.42 -13.56
N ASP A 135 1.08 11.41 -13.99
CA ASP A 135 0.63 12.10 -15.21
C ASP A 135 0.81 13.62 -15.10
N LYS A 136 0.41 14.21 -13.98
CA LYS A 136 0.46 15.66 -13.76
C LYS A 136 1.89 16.22 -13.73
N TYR A 137 2.86 15.44 -13.28
CA TYR A 137 4.28 15.83 -13.27
C TYR A 137 5.07 15.33 -14.48
N ASP A 138 4.44 14.61 -15.42
CA ASP A 138 5.10 14.01 -16.58
C ASP A 138 6.28 13.11 -16.15
N TRP A 139 6.05 12.30 -15.11
CA TRP A 139 7.07 11.42 -14.53
C TRP A 139 7.02 10.03 -15.16
N GLY A 140 8.16 9.55 -15.66
CA GLY A 140 8.28 8.20 -16.21
C GLY A 140 7.33 7.93 -17.38
N THR A 141 6.87 6.69 -17.54
CA THR A 141 5.92 6.30 -18.58
C THR A 141 4.53 6.03 -18.01
N ASN A 142 3.49 6.24 -18.83
CA ASN A 142 2.10 5.90 -18.51
C ASN A 142 1.79 4.39 -18.53
N THR A 143 2.81 3.54 -18.64
CA THR A 143 2.65 2.08 -18.75
C THR A 143 2.82 1.35 -17.42
N ASP A 144 3.51 1.95 -16.45
CA ASP A 144 3.75 1.38 -15.13
C ASP A 144 3.65 2.45 -14.04
N LEU A 145 3.60 2.05 -12.77
CA LEU A 145 3.62 2.99 -11.64
C LEU A 145 5.04 3.54 -11.36
N GLY A 146 6.07 2.89 -11.87
CA GLY A 146 7.46 3.09 -11.45
C GLY A 146 7.79 2.48 -10.07
N GLY A 147 6.86 1.73 -9.47
CA GLY A 147 7.00 1.05 -8.19
C GLY A 147 5.95 -0.04 -7.96
N ILE A 148 6.06 -0.75 -6.84
CA ILE A 148 5.30 -1.94 -6.49
C ILE A 148 4.52 -1.68 -5.20
N PHE A 149 3.22 -1.94 -5.22
CA PHE A 149 2.45 -2.19 -4.00
C PHE A 149 2.56 -3.68 -3.68
N ASN A 150 3.17 -4.01 -2.55
CA ASN A 150 3.33 -5.38 -2.08
C ASN A 150 2.38 -5.62 -0.92
N MET A 151 1.47 -6.58 -1.06
CA MET A 151 0.57 -6.93 0.03
C MET A 151 1.36 -7.50 1.21
N SER A 152 0.84 -7.36 2.41
CA SER A 152 1.35 -8.05 3.58
C SER A 152 0.19 -8.74 4.28
N ALA A 153 0.34 -10.02 4.59
CA ALA A 153 -0.66 -10.78 5.33
C ALA A 153 0.01 -11.61 6.41
N GLY A 154 -0.65 -11.71 7.55
CA GLY A 154 -0.28 -12.60 8.65
C GLY A 154 -1.50 -13.39 9.12
N TYR A 155 -1.32 -14.18 10.19
CA TYR A 155 -2.24 -15.18 10.73
C TYR A 155 -1.93 -16.62 10.27
N ASP A 156 -2.75 -17.58 10.69
CA ASP A 156 -2.70 -18.98 10.23
C ASP A 156 -3.35 -19.17 8.84
N LEU A 157 -3.13 -20.34 8.23
CA LEU A 157 -3.66 -20.71 6.92
C LEU A 157 -5.18 -20.66 6.89
N ALA A 158 -5.85 -21.03 7.98
CA ALA A 158 -7.30 -21.00 8.07
C ALA A 158 -7.83 -19.57 7.97
N GLY A 159 -7.20 -18.62 8.66
CA GLY A 159 -7.52 -17.20 8.61
C GLY A 159 -7.17 -16.57 7.26
N ILE A 160 -6.05 -16.96 6.64
CA ILE A 160 -5.72 -16.52 5.27
C ILE A 160 -6.77 -17.01 4.27
N LYS A 161 -7.28 -18.23 4.45
CA LYS A 161 -8.36 -18.81 3.63
C LYS A 161 -9.76 -18.31 4.00
N ASN A 162 -9.90 -17.50 5.06
CA ASN A 162 -11.20 -16.98 5.46
C ASN A 162 -11.77 -16.02 4.39
N ALA A 163 -13.09 -16.01 4.24
CA ALA A 163 -13.80 -15.27 3.21
C ALA A 163 -13.50 -13.77 3.20
N ASN A 164 -13.26 -13.16 4.37
CA ASN A 164 -12.93 -11.74 4.45
C ASN A 164 -11.53 -11.43 3.88
N VAL A 165 -10.52 -12.23 4.22
CA VAL A 165 -9.17 -12.11 3.67
C VAL A 165 -9.17 -12.44 2.18
N GLN A 166 -9.86 -13.51 1.77
CA GLN A 166 -9.99 -13.87 0.35
C GLN A 166 -10.68 -12.76 -0.45
N GLY A 167 -11.71 -12.12 0.11
CA GLY A 167 -12.38 -10.97 -0.51
C GLY A 167 -11.43 -9.79 -0.71
N PHE A 168 -10.61 -9.47 0.29
CA PHE A 168 -9.55 -8.46 0.16
C PHE A 168 -8.54 -8.81 -0.95
N LEU A 169 -8.02 -10.04 -0.95
CA LEU A 169 -7.03 -10.50 -1.93
C LEU A 169 -7.58 -10.46 -3.37
N ASN A 170 -8.84 -10.86 -3.56
CA ASN A 170 -9.51 -10.78 -4.87
C ASN A 170 -9.63 -9.34 -5.37
N LEU A 171 -9.94 -8.39 -4.48
CA LEU A 171 -10.00 -6.98 -4.84
C LEU A 171 -8.62 -6.40 -5.17
N MET A 172 -7.56 -6.84 -4.48
CA MET A 172 -6.17 -6.43 -4.81
C MET A 172 -5.70 -6.96 -6.17
N GLU A 173 -6.16 -8.16 -6.55
CA GLU A 173 -5.88 -8.78 -7.85
C GLU A 173 -6.68 -8.16 -8.99
N ASN A 174 -7.94 -7.82 -8.74
CA ASN A 174 -8.83 -7.20 -9.71
C ASN A 174 -9.97 -6.44 -9.02
N GLY A 175 -9.79 -5.12 -8.88
CA GLY A 175 -10.77 -4.21 -8.32
C GLY A 175 -11.51 -3.35 -9.35
N GLN A 176 -11.65 -3.81 -10.61
CA GLN A 176 -12.11 -2.96 -11.74
C GLN A 176 -13.39 -2.17 -11.43
N ASP A 177 -14.41 -2.82 -10.86
CA ASP A 177 -15.68 -2.16 -10.54
C ASP A 177 -15.51 -1.02 -9.53
N GLU A 178 -14.65 -1.19 -8.53
CA GLU A 178 -14.38 -0.16 -7.51
C GLU A 178 -13.48 0.94 -8.08
N LEU A 179 -12.50 0.58 -8.91
CA LEU A 179 -11.69 1.53 -9.65
C LEU A 179 -12.59 2.43 -10.51
N ASP A 180 -13.43 1.86 -11.38
CA ASP A 180 -14.31 2.61 -12.29
C ASP A 180 -15.25 3.55 -11.53
N LYS A 181 -15.81 3.12 -10.40
CA LYS A 181 -16.62 3.99 -9.52
C LYS A 181 -15.81 5.19 -9.04
N ARG A 182 -14.60 4.95 -8.53
CA ARG A 182 -13.72 6.00 -8.01
C ARG A 182 -13.24 6.96 -9.10
N LEU A 183 -12.89 6.46 -10.29
CA LEU A 183 -12.50 7.33 -11.42
C LEU A 183 -13.65 8.21 -11.89
N ASN A 184 -14.89 7.68 -11.90
CA ASN A 184 -16.08 8.48 -12.20
C ASN A 184 -16.31 9.57 -11.15
N GLU A 185 -16.16 9.25 -9.85
CA GLU A 185 -16.31 10.19 -8.72
C GLU A 185 -15.41 11.43 -8.86
N ILE A 186 -14.17 11.26 -9.34
CA ILE A 186 -13.20 12.35 -9.43
C ILE A 186 -13.06 12.97 -10.83
N SER A 187 -13.85 12.51 -11.81
CA SER A 187 -13.71 12.99 -13.19
C SER A 187 -13.99 14.48 -13.38
N ASP A 188 -14.77 15.10 -12.50
CA ASP A 188 -14.97 16.55 -12.49
C ASP A 188 -13.78 17.32 -11.85
N ILE A 189 -13.00 16.65 -11.00
CA ILE A 189 -11.83 17.24 -10.30
C ILE A 189 -10.57 17.10 -11.18
N TYR A 190 -10.40 15.95 -11.82
CA TYR A 190 -9.30 15.67 -12.73
C TYR A 190 -9.80 14.98 -14.01
N PRO A 191 -10.26 15.75 -15.03
CA PRO A 191 -10.87 15.18 -16.23
C PRO A 191 -10.00 14.20 -17.02
N ASN A 192 -8.68 14.39 -16.99
CA ASN A 192 -7.74 13.50 -17.70
C ASN A 192 -7.68 12.09 -17.09
N VAL A 193 -8.24 11.87 -15.89
CA VAL A 193 -8.26 10.56 -15.23
C VAL A 193 -8.81 9.44 -16.13
N LYS A 194 -9.77 9.78 -17.02
CA LYS A 194 -10.40 8.82 -17.95
C LYS A 194 -9.46 8.33 -19.06
N ASN A 195 -8.36 9.03 -19.29
CA ASN A 195 -7.35 8.68 -20.29
C ASN A 195 -6.13 8.01 -19.65
N LEU A 196 -6.07 7.93 -18.32
CA LEU A 196 -4.98 7.26 -17.61
C LEU A 196 -5.16 5.75 -17.67
N ASN A 197 -4.06 5.05 -17.92
CA ASN A 197 -4.02 3.61 -17.79
C ASN A 197 -3.72 3.23 -16.33
N ILE A 198 -4.76 3.22 -15.49
CA ILE A 198 -4.65 2.77 -14.09
C ILE A 198 -5.07 1.29 -14.03
N PRO A 199 -4.15 0.35 -13.72
CA PRO A 199 -4.50 -1.06 -13.66
C PRO A 199 -5.49 -1.36 -12.53
N ALA A 200 -6.48 -2.21 -12.80
CA ALA A 200 -7.37 -2.75 -11.78
C ALA A 200 -6.69 -3.76 -10.84
N GLN A 201 -5.57 -4.34 -11.26
CA GLN A 201 -4.69 -5.13 -10.41
C GLN A 201 -3.72 -4.18 -9.69
N MET A 202 -3.92 -3.96 -8.40
CA MET A 202 -3.00 -3.18 -7.59
C MET A 202 -1.76 -3.98 -7.19
N SER A 203 -1.91 -5.30 -6.98
CA SER A 203 -0.80 -6.15 -6.57
C SER A 203 -0.96 -7.60 -6.99
N ASN A 204 0.17 -8.23 -7.31
CA ASN A 204 0.32 -9.67 -7.53
C ASN A 204 1.45 -10.26 -6.67
N SER A 205 1.87 -9.54 -5.62
CA SER A 205 2.96 -9.91 -4.73
C SER A 205 2.52 -9.79 -3.28
N LEU A 206 2.98 -10.71 -2.43
CA LEU A 206 2.59 -10.77 -1.03
C LEU A 206 3.76 -11.16 -0.14
N THR A 207 3.95 -10.42 0.95
CA THR A 207 4.81 -10.79 2.06
C THR A 207 4.00 -11.49 3.13
N LEU A 208 4.34 -12.75 3.41
CA LEU A 208 3.86 -13.47 4.58
C LEU A 208 4.62 -12.97 5.82
N SER A 209 3.93 -12.25 6.69
CA SER A 209 4.47 -11.81 7.98
C SER A 209 4.26 -12.90 9.03
N THR A 210 5.34 -13.61 9.38
CA THR A 210 5.25 -14.72 10.34
C THR A 210 4.99 -14.21 11.75
N MET A 211 4.00 -14.77 12.44
CA MET A 211 3.75 -14.46 13.84
C MET A 211 4.84 -15.06 14.75
N HIS A 212 5.01 -14.50 15.94
CA HIS A 212 5.89 -15.09 16.96
C HIS A 212 5.47 -16.54 17.24
N GLY A 213 6.43 -17.46 17.12
CA GLY A 213 6.18 -18.88 17.35
C GLY A 213 5.33 -19.60 16.30
N CYS A 214 5.16 -19.00 15.10
CA CYS A 214 4.48 -19.68 14.00
C CYS A 214 5.24 -20.97 13.61
N PRO A 215 4.58 -22.15 13.63
CA PRO A 215 5.23 -23.41 13.29
C PRO A 215 5.80 -23.41 11.85
N PRO A 216 6.97 -24.03 11.59
CA PRO A 216 7.56 -24.07 10.25
C PRO A 216 6.65 -24.70 9.18
N ASP A 217 5.90 -25.74 9.54
CA ASP A 217 4.92 -26.42 8.68
C ASP A 217 3.74 -25.50 8.32
N GLU A 218 3.32 -24.62 9.24
CA GLU A 218 2.31 -23.62 8.99
C GLU A 218 2.82 -22.55 7.99
N ILE A 219 4.06 -22.07 8.18
CA ILE A 219 4.72 -21.13 7.26
C ILE A 219 4.83 -21.73 5.86
N GLU A 220 5.27 -23.00 5.77
CA GLU A 220 5.38 -23.72 4.50
C GLU A 220 4.01 -23.87 3.82
N ALA A 221 2.98 -24.28 4.56
CA ALA A 221 1.64 -24.47 4.01
C ALA A 221 1.02 -23.17 3.48
N ILE A 222 1.22 -22.05 4.19
CA ILE A 222 0.79 -20.73 3.72
C ILE A 222 1.59 -20.30 2.48
N GLY A 223 2.92 -20.45 2.51
CA GLY A 223 3.79 -20.12 1.39
C GLY A 223 3.39 -20.89 0.12
N MET A 224 3.18 -22.20 0.24
CA MET A 224 2.69 -23.05 -0.85
C MET A 224 1.35 -22.57 -1.37
N TYR A 225 0.38 -22.27 -0.49
CA TYR A 225 -0.92 -21.76 -0.91
C TYR A 225 -0.81 -20.44 -1.73
N LEU A 226 0.01 -19.49 -1.28
CA LEU A 226 0.20 -18.22 -1.98
C LEU A 226 0.86 -18.39 -3.35
N ILE A 227 1.80 -19.33 -3.47
CA ILE A 227 2.53 -19.59 -4.72
C ILE A 227 1.69 -20.46 -5.68
N GLU A 228 1.11 -21.54 -5.19
CA GLU A 228 0.46 -22.56 -6.01
C GLU A 228 -0.99 -22.22 -6.34
N GLU A 229 -1.75 -21.69 -5.38
CA GLU A 229 -3.17 -21.39 -5.58
C GLU A 229 -3.38 -19.93 -6.00
N ARG A 230 -2.73 -18.98 -5.31
CA ARG A 230 -2.87 -17.53 -5.62
C ARG A 230 -1.90 -17.04 -6.71
N LYS A 231 -0.86 -17.81 -7.05
CA LYS A 231 0.16 -17.44 -8.04
C LYS A 231 0.90 -16.14 -7.75
N TYR A 232 1.05 -15.78 -6.47
CA TYR A 232 1.76 -14.57 -6.08
C TYR A 232 3.27 -14.71 -6.08
N HIS A 233 3.93 -13.61 -6.37
CA HIS A 233 5.31 -13.42 -5.95
C HIS A 233 5.37 -13.33 -4.42
N THR A 234 5.84 -14.40 -3.79
CA THR A 234 5.73 -14.56 -2.34
C THR A 234 7.08 -14.34 -1.65
N THR A 235 7.08 -13.54 -0.58
CA THR A 235 8.22 -13.36 0.32
C THR A 235 7.82 -13.79 1.73
N VAL A 236 8.70 -14.47 2.47
CA VAL A 236 8.46 -14.77 3.89
C VAL A 236 9.30 -13.81 4.74
N LYS A 237 8.63 -13.00 5.57
CA LYS A 237 9.27 -12.07 6.51
C LYS A 237 9.43 -12.75 7.85
N LEU A 238 10.66 -13.21 8.11
CA LEU A 238 11.02 -13.97 9.29
C LEU A 238 11.14 -13.06 10.52
N ASN A 239 10.66 -13.57 11.65
CA ASN A 239 10.90 -12.94 12.95
C ASN A 239 12.36 -13.18 13.36
N PRO A 240 13.13 -12.16 13.80
CA PRO A 240 14.52 -12.34 14.22
C PRO A 240 14.69 -13.26 15.45
N THR A 241 13.60 -13.57 16.17
CA THR A 241 13.60 -14.47 17.34
C THR A 241 13.05 -15.87 17.03
N LEU A 242 13.07 -16.31 15.77
CA LEU A 242 12.80 -17.71 15.41
C LEU A 242 13.82 -18.67 16.05
#